data_AF-A0A2M9MZR0-F1
#
_entry.id   AF-A0A2M9MZR0-F1
#
_cell.length_a   1.000
_cell.length_b   1.000
_cell.length_c   1.000
_cell.angle_alpha   90.00
_cell.angle_beta   90.00
_cell.angle_gamma   90.00
#
_symmetry.space_group_name_H-M   'P 1'
#
loop_
_entity.id
_entity.type
_entity.pdbx_description
1 polymer ?
#
loop_
_entity_poly.entity_id
_entity_poly.type
_entity_poly.pdbx_seq_one_letter_code
_entity_poly.pdbx_strand_id
1 'polypeptide(L)' 'MNRNPDGSTFPFRLASDSLAISPDGKVLFFAPLTSRQLFSISTEALRDRRIQDMNLSHGEKKVRLME' A
#
# COMPACT_ATOMS: atom_id res chain seq x y z
N MET A 1 11.78 20.49 3.01
CA MET A 1 12.02 19.03 2.96
C MET A 1 12.99 18.69 4.09
N ASN A 2 12.62 17.81 5.02
CA ASN A 2 13.52 17.45 6.12
C ASN A 2 14.68 16.63 5.55
N ARG A 3 15.91 17.04 5.85
CA ARG A 3 17.15 16.36 5.44
C ARG A 3 17.98 16.08 6.68
N ASN A 4 18.84 15.08 6.60
CA ASN A 4 19.85 14.88 7.61
C ASN A 4 20.85 16.08 7.59
N PRO A 5 21.60 16.31 8.67
CA PRO A 5 22.60 17.38 8.74
C PRO A 5 23.68 17.30 7.64
N ASP A 6 23.96 16.10 7.13
CA ASP A 6 24.87 15.84 6.00
C ASP A 6 24.24 16.10 4.62
N GLY A 7 22.98 16.51 4.58
CA GLY A 7 22.22 16.78 3.36
C GLY A 7 21.57 15.56 2.71
N SER A 8 21.76 14.35 3.27
CA SER A 8 21.13 13.13 2.76
C SER A 8 19.60 13.12 2.97
N THR A 9 18.91 12.35 2.13
CA THR A 9 17.46 12.18 2.14
C THR A 9 17.08 10.75 2.51
N PHE A 10 15.84 10.57 2.94
CA PHE A 10 15.23 9.27 3.20
C PHE A 10 13.85 9.20 2.54
N PRO A 11 13.33 7.99 2.26
CA PRO A 11 12.01 7.82 1.69
C PRO A 11 10.95 8.47 2.57
N PHE A 12 10.12 9.33 1.97
CA PHE A 12 8.97 9.90 2.64
C PHE A 12 7.91 8.80 2.83
N ARG A 13 7.67 8.40 4.09
CA ARG A 13 6.64 7.41 4.44
C ARG A 13 5.43 8.11 5.03
N LEU A 14 4.29 7.94 4.37
CA LEU A 14 3.01 8.46 4.82
C LEU A 14 1.97 7.34 4.73
N ALA A 15 0.98 7.37 5.63
CA ALA A 15 -0.09 6.39 5.66
C ALA A 15 -1.02 6.52 4.43
N SER A 16 -1.87 5.50 4.27
CA SER A 16 -3.03 5.54 3.37
C SER A 16 -4.23 6.07 4.14
N ASP A 17 -4.90 7.08 3.59
CA ASP A 17 -6.11 7.64 4.20
C ASP A 17 -7.37 6.89 3.74
N SER A 18 -7.27 6.14 2.64
CA SER A 18 -8.38 5.40 2.04
C SER A 18 -8.20 3.91 2.22
N LEU A 19 -9.19 3.24 2.83
CA LEU A 19 -9.26 1.80 2.99
C LEU A 19 -10.70 1.34 2.71
N ALA A 20 -10.85 0.30 1.89
CA ALA A 20 -12.11 -0.37 1.66
C ALA A 20 -11.87 -1.88 1.48
N ILE A 21 -12.81 -2.71 1.91
CA ILE A 21 -12.74 -4.16 1.75
C ILE A 21 -13.81 -4.62 0.75
N SER A 22 -13.50 -5.61 -0.08
CA SER A 22 -14.49 -6.23 -0.97
C SER A 22 -15.64 -6.86 -0.16
N PRO A 23 -16.85 -6.98 -0.73
CA PRO A 23 -18.00 -7.56 -0.01
C PRO A 23 -17.77 -8.98 0.50
N ASP A 24 -16.93 -9.76 -0.19
CA ASP A 24 -16.54 -11.12 0.20
C ASP A 24 -15.35 -11.16 1.19
N GLY A 25 -14.80 -10.00 1.54
CA GLY A 25 -13.69 -9.88 2.47
C GLY A 25 -12.31 -10.29 1.92
N LYS A 26 -12.21 -10.70 0.66
CA LYS A 26 -10.98 -11.30 0.10
C LYS A 26 -9.96 -10.28 -0.37
N VAL A 27 -10.38 -9.05 -0.68
CA VAL A 27 -9.52 -8.00 -1.24
C VAL A 27 -9.61 -6.74 -0.39
N LEU A 28 -8.45 -6.21 0.00
CA LEU A 28 -8.33 -4.86 0.56
C LEU A 28 -7.95 -3.90 -0.57
N PHE A 29 -8.68 -2.80 -0.69
CA PHE A 29 -8.39 -1.68 -1.56
C PHE A 29 -7.85 -0.52 -0.74
N PHE A 30 -6.79 0.14 -1.23
CA PHE A 30 -6.19 1.27 -0.54
C PHE A 30 -5.57 2.27 -1.53
N ALA A 31 -5.42 3.52 -1.10
CA ALA A 31 -4.79 4.57 -1.88
C ALA A 31 -3.91 5.45 -0.97
N PRO A 32 -2.58 5.45 -1.16
CA PRO A 32 -1.68 6.32 -0.41
C PRO A 32 -2.08 7.78 -0.58
N LEU A 33 -2.01 8.58 0.49
CA LEU A 33 -2.41 9.99 0.46
C LEU A 33 -1.64 10.81 -0.62
N THR A 34 -0.41 10.40 -0.95
CA THR A 34 0.41 11.05 -1.97
C THR A 34 0.21 10.49 -3.39
N SER A 35 -0.75 9.58 -3.62
CA SER A 35 -0.96 8.90 -4.90
C SER A 35 -2.35 9.16 -5.47
N ARG A 36 -2.46 9.19 -6.80
CA ARG A 36 -3.74 9.18 -7.54
C ARG A 36 -4.11 7.77 -8.03
N GLN A 37 -3.39 6.75 -7.56
CA GLN A 37 -3.59 5.36 -7.95
C GLN A 37 -4.29 4.61 -6.83
N LEU A 38 -5.22 3.73 -7.22
CA LEU A 38 -5.84 2.76 -6.34
C LEU A 38 -5.08 1.44 -6.43
N PHE A 39 -4.77 0.86 -5.28
CA PHE A 39 -4.11 -0.43 -5.15
C PHE A 39 -5.03 -1.44 -4.51
N SER A 40 -4.73 -2.72 -4.72
CA SER A 40 -5.41 -3.82 -4.03
C SER A 40 -4.44 -4.92 -3.63
N ILE A 41 -4.77 -5.63 -2.55
CA ILE A 41 -4.02 -6.78 -2.05
C ILE A 41 -4.98 -7.84 -1.49
N SER A 42 -4.60 -9.12 -1.58
CA SER A 42 -5.37 -10.21 -0.94
C SER A 42 -5.31 -10.10 0.58
N THR A 43 -6.45 -10.22 1.25
CA THR A 43 -6.50 -10.24 2.71
C THR A 43 -5.98 -11.55 3.30
N GLU A 44 -5.85 -12.62 2.52
CA GLU A 44 -5.19 -13.85 2.94
C GLU A 44 -3.68 -13.64 3.11
N ALA A 45 -3.05 -12.94 2.16
CA ALA A 45 -1.63 -12.60 2.24
C ALA A 45 -1.33 -11.73 3.47
N LEU A 46 -2.22 -10.79 3.81
CA LEU A 46 -2.09 -9.95 5.00
C LEU A 46 -2.19 -10.73 6.34
N ARG A 47 -2.82 -11.92 6.34
CA ARG A 47 -2.98 -12.74 7.55
C ARG A 47 -1.88 -13.79 7.69
N ASP A 48 -1.12 -14.08 6.65
CA ASP A 48 -0.04 -15.05 6.68
C ASP A 48 1.22 -14.46 7.32
N ARG A 49 1.41 -14.74 8.62
CA ARG A 49 2.57 -14.28 9.39
C ARG A 49 3.92 -14.81 8.90
N ARG A 50 3.95 -15.74 7.94
CA ARG A 50 5.19 -16.21 7.30
C ARG A 50 5.67 -15.25 6.23
N ILE A 51 4.81 -14.36 5.74
CA ILE A 51 5.15 -13.34 4.77
C ILE A 51 5.68 -12.12 5.52
N GLN A 52 6.91 -11.73 5.24
CA GLN A 52 7.47 -10.48 5.76
C GLN A 52 6.80 -9.28 5.09
N ASP A 53 6.59 -8.19 5.83
CA ASP A 53 5.91 -6.98 5.34
C ASP A 53 6.50 -6.44 4.02
N MET A 54 7.82 -6.48 3.88
CA MET A 54 8.50 -6.04 2.64
C MET A 54 8.06 -6.83 1.41
N ASN A 55 7.67 -8.10 1.59
CA ASN A 55 7.22 -8.97 0.51
C ASN A 55 5.75 -8.75 0.14
N LEU A 56 4.95 -8.12 1.01
CA LEU A 56 3.54 -7.79 0.71
C LEU A 56 3.42 -6.83 -0.48
N SER A 57 4.37 -5.91 -0.63
CA SER A 57 4.43 -4.96 -1.76
C SER A 57 4.44 -5.64 -3.14
N HIS A 58 4.95 -6.88 -3.23
CA HIS A 58 4.98 -7.64 -4.49
C HIS A 58 3.61 -8.23 -4.85
N GLY A 59 2.74 -8.42 -3.85
CA GLY A 59 1.37 -8.92 -4.02
C GLY A 59 0.36 -7.82 -4.36
N GLU A 60 0.78 -6.56 -4.29
CA GLU A 60 -0.07 -5.41 -4.60
C GLU A 60 -0.33 -5.31 -6.10
N LYS A 61 -1.58 -5.03 -6.46
CA LYS A 61 -2.00 -4.80 -7.83
C LYS A 61 -2.54 -3.39 -7.98
N LYS A 62 -2.06 -2.67 -8.99
CA LYS A 62 -2.68 -1.42 -9.41
C LYS A 62 -4.06 -1.74 -9.99
N VAL A 63 -5.10 -1.17 -9.40
CA VAL A 63 -6.47 -1.29 -9.91
C VAL A 63 -6.61 -0.35 -11.11
N ARG A 64 -7.05 -0.90 -12.24
CA ARG A 64 -7.43 -0.10 -13.40
C ARG A 64 -8.93 0.17 -13.30
N LEU A 65 -9.30 1.42 -13.08
CA LEU A 65 -10.69 1.85 -13.25
C LEU A 65 -11.01 1.75 -14.76
N MET A 66 -12.13 1.11 -15.09
CA MET A 66 -12.65 1.12 -16.46
C MET A 66 -13.18 2.54 -16.72
N GLU A 67 -12.71 3.16 -17.82
CA GLU A 67 -13.25 4.45 -18.30
C GLU A 67 -14.58 4.27 -19.03
#